data_AF-A0A644YN30-F1
#
_entry.id   AF-A0A644YN30-F1
#
_cell.length_a   1.000
_cell.length_b   1.000
_cell.length_c   1.000
_cell.angle_alpha   90.00
_cell.angle_beta   90.00
_cell.angle_gamma   90.00
#
_symmetry.space_group_name_H-M   'P 1'
#
loop_
_entity.id
_entity.type
_entity.pdbx_description
1 polymer ?
#
loop_
_entity_poly.entity_id
_entity_poly.type
_entity_poly.pdbx_seq_one_letter_code
_entity_poly.pdbx_strand_id
1 'polypeptide(L)' 'MNRSLYSGTTPGWAVPLTYVGHAGRVKMIIPFNMGSQSDQQSYSTTYYDNVQYRFESQL' A
#
# COMPACT_ATOMS: atom_id res chain seq x y z
N MET A 1 15.09 -6.93 -14.89
CA MET A 1 13.70 -7.34 -15.23
C MET A 1 12.76 -6.69 -14.20
N ASN A 2 12.16 -5.54 -14.51
CA ASN A 2 11.34 -4.72 -13.57
C ASN A 2 9.85 -4.78 -13.93
N ARG A 3 9.36 -5.95 -14.30
CA ARG A 3 8.00 -6.12 -14.81
C ARG A 3 7.06 -6.49 -13.66
N SER A 4 6.20 -5.54 -13.29
CA SER A 4 4.84 -5.84 -12.84
C SER A 4 4.61 -6.36 -11.42
N LEU A 5 5.36 -5.94 -10.40
CA LEU A 5 4.90 -6.16 -9.01
C LEU A 5 3.75 -5.24 -8.61
N TYR A 6 3.57 -4.11 -9.31
CA TYR A 6 2.59 -3.08 -8.95
C TYR A 6 1.38 -2.99 -9.91
N SER A 7 1.36 -3.74 -11.00
CA SER A 7 0.21 -3.80 -11.91
C SER A 7 -0.93 -4.54 -11.21
N GLY A 8 -1.94 -3.80 -10.76
CA GLY A 8 -3.06 -4.34 -9.96
C GLY A 8 -2.91 -4.16 -8.45
N THR A 9 -1.93 -3.37 -7.99
CA THR A 9 -1.75 -3.06 -6.56
C THR A 9 -2.34 -1.69 -6.19
N THR A 10 -2.57 -1.46 -4.89
CA THR A 10 -3.00 -0.19 -4.30
C THR A 10 -1.81 0.75 -4.13
N PRO A 11 -1.65 1.82 -4.94
CA PRO A 11 -0.47 2.70 -4.89
C PRO A 11 -0.24 3.35 -3.52
N GLY A 12 -1.32 3.61 -2.78
CA GLY A 12 -1.24 4.21 -1.44
C GLY A 12 -0.43 3.38 -0.43
N TRP A 13 -0.25 2.08 -0.64
CA TRP A 13 0.60 1.24 0.22
C TRP A 13 2.08 1.59 0.16
N ALA A 14 2.55 2.23 -0.91
CA ALA A 14 3.96 2.60 -1.04
C ALA A 14 4.32 3.90 -0.29
N VAL A 15 3.34 4.74 0.05
CA VAL A 15 3.57 6.08 0.64
C VAL A 15 4.39 6.02 1.95
N PRO A 16 4.13 5.08 2.88
CA PRO A 16 4.89 5.03 4.13
C PRO A 16 6.32 4.51 4.01
N LEU A 17 6.73 3.93 2.86
CA LEU A 17 8.02 3.23 2.72
C LEU A 17 9.24 4.12 2.98
N THR A 18 9.12 5.44 2.83
CA THR A 18 10.21 6.40 3.15
C THR A 18 10.24 6.79 4.63
N TYR A 19 9.24 6.39 5.41
CA TYR A 19 9.07 6.78 6.81
C TYR A 19 9.10 5.59 7.79
N VAL A 20 9.00 4.36 7.29
CA VAL A 20 8.99 3.14 8.11
C VAL A 20 10.05 2.14 7.67
N GLY A 21 10.65 1.46 8.65
CA GLY A 21 11.58 0.34 8.42
C GLY A 21 10.90 -1.03 8.46
N HIS A 22 11.71 -2.09 8.45
CA HIS A 22 11.22 -3.46 8.59
C HIS A 22 10.39 -3.65 9.87
N ALA A 23 9.33 -4.44 9.76
CA ALA A 23 8.31 -4.67 10.78
C ALA A 23 7.52 -3.42 11.22
N GLY A 24 7.74 -2.27 10.58
CA GLY A 24 6.95 -1.05 10.78
C GLY A 24 5.46 -1.32 10.56
N ARG A 25 4.63 -0.73 11.42
CA ARG A 25 3.17 -0.88 11.40
C ARG A 25 2.52 0.48 11.29
N VAL A 26 1.54 0.60 10.39
CA VAL A 26 0.80 1.86 10.17
C VAL A 26 -0.70 1.61 10.08
N LYS A 27 -1.45 2.68 10.37
CA LYS A 27 -2.87 2.84 10.05
C LYS A 27 -2.97 3.82 8.87
N MET A 28 -3.83 3.55 7.91
CA MET A 28 -3.96 4.38 6.71
C MET A 28 -5.41 4.57 6.29
N ILE A 29 -5.73 5.76 5.79
CA ILE A 29 -6.91 6.04 4.98
C ILE A 29 -6.39 6.30 3.57
N ILE A 30 -6.77 5.44 2.62
CA ILE A 30 -6.32 5.54 1.23
C ILE A 30 -7.48 6.06 0.38
N PRO A 31 -7.36 7.26 -0.23
CA PRO A 31 -8.39 7.79 -1.11
C PRO A 31 -8.49 6.97 -2.39
N PHE A 32 -9.66 6.98 -3.03
CA PHE A 32 -9.97 6.13 -4.19
C PHE A 32 -8.93 6.21 -5.31
N ASN A 33 -8.41 7.41 -5.59
CA ASN A 33 -7.42 7.64 -6.65
C ASN A 33 -6.04 7.02 -6.37
N MET A 34 -5.79 6.55 -5.14
CA MET A 34 -4.62 5.78 -4.75
C MET A 34 -4.99 4.39 -4.22
N GLY A 35 -6.26 4.00 -4.38
CA GLY A 35 -6.83 2.72 -3.99
C GLY A 35 -6.57 1.61 -5.00
N SER A 36 -7.13 0.44 -4.74
CA SER A 36 -7.19 -0.66 -5.71
C SER A 36 -8.03 -0.28 -6.94
N GLN A 37 -8.03 -1.12 -7.98
CA GLN A 37 -8.90 -0.88 -9.15
C GLN A 37 -10.39 -0.84 -8.78
N SER A 38 -10.84 -1.65 -7.82
CA SER A 38 -12.24 -1.61 -7.36
C SER A 38 -12.55 -0.32 -6.59
N ASP A 39 -11.61 0.17 -5.78
CA ASP A 39 -11.77 1.43 -5.06
C ASP A 39 -11.87 2.59 -6.05
N GLN A 40 -11.03 2.60 -7.08
CA GLN A 40 -11.04 3.60 -8.15
C GLN A 40 -12.37 3.61 -8.91
N GLN A 41 -12.89 2.44 -9.30
CA GLN A 41 -14.14 2.32 -10.06
C GLN A 41 -15.37 2.71 -9.23
N SER A 42 -15.36 2.41 -7.94
CA SER A 42 -16.47 2.70 -7.02
C SER A 42 -16.35 4.06 -6.32
N TYR A 43 -15.27 4.81 -6.57
CA TYR A 43 -14.93 6.04 -5.84
C TYR A 43 -14.86 5.86 -4.32
N SER A 44 -14.49 4.65 -3.87
CA SER A 44 -14.46 4.29 -2.46
C SER A 44 -13.12 4.62 -1.82
N THR A 45 -13.16 5.14 -0.60
CA THR A 45 -11.99 5.33 0.26
C THR A 45 -11.88 4.14 1.22
N THR A 46 -10.66 3.64 1.41
CA THR A 46 -10.43 2.42 2.20
C THR A 46 -9.61 2.71 3.45
N TYR A 47 -10.09 2.25 4.60
CA TYR A 47 -9.36 2.28 5.87
C TYR A 47 -8.62 0.97 6.09
N TYR A 48 -7.32 1.06 6.39
CA TYR A 48 -6.48 -0.05 6.80
C TYR A 48 -6.07 0.14 8.27
N ASP A 49 -6.58 -0.72 9.15
CA ASP A 49 -6.28 -0.66 10.59
C ASP A 49 -4.88 -1.20 10.96
N ASN A 50 -4.35 -2.11 10.16
CA ASN A 50 -3.02 -2.66 10.38
C ASN A 50 -2.36 -3.04 9.06
N VAL A 51 -1.35 -2.26 8.66
CA VAL A 51 -0.44 -2.63 7.57
C VAL A 51 0.94 -2.82 8.16
N GLN A 52 1.48 -4.03 8.04
CA GLN A 52 2.84 -4.35 8.47
C GLN A 52 3.76 -4.52 7.27
N TYR A 53 4.88 -3.78 7.28
CA TYR A 53 5.90 -3.87 6.24
C TYR A 53 6.94 -4.94 6.56
N ARG A 54 7.33 -5.71 5.55
CA ARG A 54 8.36 -6.74 5.62
C ARG A 54 9.33 -6.55 4.46
N PHE A 55 10.60 -6.35 4.79
CA PHE A 55 11.67 -6.19 3.80
C PHE A 55 12.47 -7.48 3.76
N GLU A 56 12.53 -8.13 2.60
CA GLU A 56 13.12 -9.47 2.42
C GLU A 56 14.61 -9.52 2.78
N SER A 57 15.34 -8.42 2.62
CA SER A 57 16.76 -8.33 2.98
C SER A 57 17.04 -8.37 4.49
N GLN A 58 15.98 -8.33 5.32
CA GLN A 58 16.07 -8.32 6.79
C GLN A 58 15.24 -9.45 7.41
N LEU A 59 14.96 -10.52 6.65
CA LEU A 59 14.33 -11.75 7.12
C LEU A 59 15.35 -12.76 7.64
#